data_AF-A0A1H1L249-F1
#
_entry.id   AF-A0A1H1L249-F1
#
_cell.length_a   1.000
_cell.length_b   1.000
_cell.length_c   1.000
_cell.angle_alpha   90.00
_cell.angle_beta   90.00
_cell.angle_gamma   90.00
#
_symmetry.space_group_name_H-M   'P 1'
#
loop_
_entity.id
_entity.type
_entity.pdbx_description
1 polymer ?
#
loop_
_entity_poly.entity_id
_entity_poly.type
_entity_poly.pdbx_seq_one_letter_code
_entity_poly.pdbx_strand_id
1 'polypeptide(L)'
;MTGPLPDVAPRAASGTTAVTEPARAPKPLGGPLGQPLGQALVQPLDPVRTPPAPPAFPALLQANAVQFGPGERFGFPRVESRMVTWCRAGRGEARVNGVRWSLVPGVLLVLPWGHRIHYTAAEVDPFLLVGVHLVPRHDEGFPLEPTVPHDPNHRYAGCRWRRDGEPDLGTQVVATTADAAPGLAQLSAYAVEVWRRGTPSEASIRALGTMMVDELTGLAYQLAARTGDQAGYAGPAGFGGGVGGGSSDTCVVPDELRRVLAYVEHHLADRLTVAGLAEVAGCSGATLSRRFDTYLHRSPMGWVLDQRIERARGLLRTTPLTVAQVARRCGFADANYFSRIFRDRTGRPPTAWRRRERLL
;
A
#
# COMPACT_ATOMS: atom_id res chain seq x y z
N MET A 1 58.29 23.82 5.60
CA MET A 1 58.03 24.84 4.58
C MET A 1 56.52 24.86 4.35
N THR A 2 55.76 25.68 5.10
CA THR A 2 55.38 27.09 4.75
C THR A 2 54.69 27.12 3.38
N GLY A 3 53.36 27.11 3.29
CA GLY A 3 52.47 28.25 3.57
C GLY A 3 51.35 28.28 2.50
N PRO A 4 50.38 29.22 2.56
CA PRO A 4 48.96 28.87 2.76
C PRO A 4 47.98 29.30 1.66
N LEU A 5 46.71 28.90 1.85
CA LEU A 5 45.49 29.46 1.22
C LEU A 5 45.40 30.99 1.40
N PRO A 6 44.81 31.74 0.46
CA PRO A 6 44.42 33.12 0.70
C PRO A 6 43.02 33.21 1.35
N ASP A 7 42.99 33.98 2.44
CA ASP A 7 41.85 34.53 3.15
C ASP A 7 41.54 35.92 2.57
N VAL A 8 40.27 36.21 2.25
CA VAL A 8 39.75 37.58 2.16
C VAL A 8 38.26 37.58 2.55
N ALA A 9 37.99 37.98 3.80
CA ALA A 9 36.80 38.77 4.17
C ALA A 9 37.23 40.24 4.37
N PRO A 10 36.35 41.18 4.77
CA PRO A 10 35.04 41.57 4.27
C PRO A 10 35.07 43.06 3.83
N ARG A 11 34.01 43.57 3.17
CA ARG A 11 33.78 45.02 3.14
C ARG A 11 32.29 45.37 3.23
N ALA A 12 32.00 46.13 4.27
CA ALA A 12 30.70 46.67 4.61
C ALA A 12 30.45 48.02 3.94
N ALA A 13 29.15 48.37 3.97
CA ALA A 13 28.59 49.69 4.27
C ALA A 13 28.07 50.56 3.13
N SER A 14 26.92 51.16 3.47
CA SER A 14 26.27 52.36 2.91
C SER A 14 25.30 52.05 1.78
N GLY A 15 23.99 52.07 1.96
CA GLY A 15 23.16 52.96 2.79
C GLY A 15 22.56 54.03 1.89
N THR A 16 21.23 54.06 1.77
CA THR A 16 20.40 55.29 1.63
C THR A 16 18.91 54.88 1.61
N THR A 17 18.30 55.11 2.76
CA THR A 17 16.90 55.51 3.02
C THR A 17 16.40 56.54 2.01
N ALA A 18 15.19 56.47 1.46
CA ALA A 18 13.90 56.91 2.01
C ALA A 18 12.97 57.01 0.77
N VAL A 19 11.64 57.00 0.79
CA VAL A 19 10.67 57.85 1.50
C VAL A 19 9.29 57.22 1.26
N THR A 20 8.50 57.13 2.32
CA THR A 20 7.06 56.85 2.36
C THR A 20 6.28 58.12 2.00
N GLU A 21 5.21 58.07 1.19
CA GLU A 21 4.01 58.95 1.32
C GLU A 21 2.87 58.56 0.33
N PRO A 22 1.61 59.03 0.49
CA PRO A 22 0.48 58.12 0.71
C PRO A 22 -0.71 58.26 -0.27
N ALA A 23 -1.76 57.51 0.06
CA ALA A 23 -3.08 57.33 -0.54
C ALA A 23 -3.73 58.48 -1.34
N ARG A 24 -4.47 58.08 -2.40
CA ARG A 24 -5.48 58.91 -3.08
C ARG A 24 -6.72 58.07 -3.43
N ALA A 25 -7.86 58.41 -2.84
CA ALA A 25 -9.21 58.16 -3.36
C ALA A 25 -9.85 59.55 -3.67
N PRO A 26 -11.04 59.70 -4.29
CA PRO A 26 -11.95 58.75 -4.95
C PRO A 26 -12.47 59.27 -6.33
N LYS A 27 -13.36 58.51 -7.01
CA LYS A 27 -14.55 59.10 -7.65
C LYS A 27 -15.65 58.05 -7.88
N PRO A 28 -16.94 58.40 -7.70
CA PRO A 28 -18.07 57.50 -7.86
C PRO A 28 -18.51 57.44 -9.32
N LEU A 29 -18.89 56.25 -9.79
CA LEU A 29 -19.59 56.09 -11.06
C LEU A 29 -21.08 55.90 -10.76
N GLY A 30 -21.82 56.99 -10.85
CA GLY A 30 -23.28 56.96 -11.04
C GLY A 30 -23.59 56.73 -12.51
N GLY A 31 -24.51 55.81 -12.79
CA GLY A 31 -25.11 55.50 -14.09
C GLY A 31 -26.38 54.65 -13.87
N PRO A 32 -27.36 54.70 -14.77
CA PRO A 32 -28.74 55.05 -14.41
C PRO A 32 -29.61 53.90 -13.87
N LEU A 33 -30.53 54.30 -12.99
CA LEU A 33 -31.75 53.60 -12.61
C LEU A 33 -32.61 53.30 -13.83
N GLY A 34 -33.09 52.06 -13.94
CA GLY A 34 -34.25 51.72 -14.78
C GLY A 34 -34.04 50.59 -15.76
N GLN A 35 -33.97 49.35 -15.27
CA GLN A 35 -34.51 48.19 -15.98
C GLN A 35 -35.27 47.30 -14.98
N PRO A 36 -36.46 46.78 -15.33
CA PRO A 36 -37.21 45.91 -14.43
C PRO A 36 -36.43 44.61 -14.22
N LEU A 37 -36.21 44.26 -12.95
CA LEU A 37 -35.63 42.98 -12.53
C LEU A 37 -36.51 41.85 -13.07
N GLY A 38 -36.09 41.24 -14.16
CA GLY A 38 -36.57 39.93 -14.58
C GLY A 38 -36.37 38.95 -13.45
N GLN A 39 -37.38 38.11 -13.20
CA GLN A 39 -37.42 37.08 -12.18
C GLN A 39 -36.09 36.31 -12.09
N ALA A 40 -35.25 36.68 -11.13
CA ALA A 40 -34.12 35.87 -10.72
C ALA A 40 -34.70 34.68 -9.96
N LEU A 41 -34.78 33.54 -10.65
CA LEU A 41 -34.97 32.24 -10.03
C LEU A 41 -34.00 32.13 -8.86
N VAL A 42 -34.53 32.05 -7.65
CA VAL A 42 -33.77 31.69 -6.45
C VAL A 42 -33.14 30.33 -6.73
N GLN A 43 -31.86 30.31 -7.08
CA GLN A 43 -31.13 29.06 -7.13
C GLN A 43 -30.97 28.57 -5.68
N PRO A 44 -31.27 27.29 -5.39
CA PRO A 44 -31.04 26.76 -4.06
C PRO A 44 -29.55 26.88 -3.73
N LEU A 45 -29.26 27.31 -2.50
CA LEU A 45 -27.92 27.38 -1.94
C LEU A 45 -27.18 26.06 -2.21
N ASP A 46 -26.00 26.16 -2.85
CA ASP A 46 -25.09 25.03 -3.05
C ASP A 46 -24.91 24.29 -1.70
N PRO A 47 -25.14 22.97 -1.65
CA PRO A 47 -24.81 22.21 -0.44
C PRO A 47 -23.32 22.40 -0.20
N VAL A 48 -22.96 22.76 1.04
CA VAL A 48 -21.59 22.90 1.54
C VAL A 48 -20.71 21.87 0.84
N ARG A 49 -19.90 22.33 -0.13
CA ARG A 49 -18.99 21.47 -0.86
C ARG A 49 -18.07 20.84 0.17
N THR A 50 -18.28 19.56 0.44
CA THR A 50 -17.28 18.72 1.10
C THR A 50 -15.98 18.96 0.35
N PRO A 51 -14.86 19.28 1.05
CA PRO A 51 -13.59 19.44 0.36
C PRO A 51 -13.33 18.19 -0.50
N PRO A 52 -12.80 18.36 -1.73
CA PRO A 52 -12.54 17.22 -2.61
C PRO A 52 -11.75 16.16 -1.85
N ALA A 53 -12.15 14.90 -1.98
CA ALA A 53 -11.35 13.81 -1.46
C ALA A 53 -9.91 14.00 -1.98
N PRO A 54 -8.88 13.86 -1.13
CA PRO A 54 -7.51 14.03 -1.57
C PRO A 54 -7.23 13.14 -2.78
N PRO A 55 -6.39 13.59 -3.73
CA PRO A 55 -6.10 12.83 -4.94
C PRO A 55 -5.64 11.40 -4.60
N ALA A 56 -6.13 10.42 -5.37
CA ALA A 56 -5.66 9.05 -5.23
C ALA A 56 -4.23 8.96 -5.78
N PHE A 57 -3.32 8.37 -5.01
CA PHE A 57 -1.97 8.05 -5.48
C PHE A 57 -1.83 6.53 -5.64
N PRO A 58 -2.20 5.94 -6.79
CA PRO A 58 -2.05 4.50 -7.00
C PRO A 58 -0.62 4.02 -6.79
N ALA A 59 -0.46 2.79 -6.32
CA ALA A 59 0.85 2.19 -6.12
C ALA A 59 0.86 0.70 -6.42
N LEU A 60 1.80 0.26 -7.27
CA LEU A 60 2.08 -1.15 -7.48
C LEU A 60 3.07 -1.65 -6.42
N LEU A 61 2.60 -2.39 -5.43
CA LEU A 61 3.42 -2.75 -4.27
C LEU A 61 4.31 -3.96 -4.50
N GLN A 62 3.89 -4.87 -5.35
CA GLN A 62 4.64 -6.11 -5.60
C GLN A 62 4.33 -6.65 -6.99
N ALA A 63 5.35 -7.20 -7.64
CA ALA A 63 5.21 -7.97 -8.87
C ALA A 63 6.16 -9.17 -8.83
N ASN A 64 5.67 -10.36 -9.14
CA ASN A 64 6.48 -11.57 -9.19
C ASN A 64 5.92 -12.61 -10.18
N ALA A 65 6.82 -13.48 -10.66
CA ALA A 65 6.46 -14.72 -11.33
C ALA A 65 6.87 -15.91 -10.45
N VAL A 66 5.98 -16.89 -10.29
CA VAL A 66 6.20 -18.05 -9.42
C VAL A 66 5.96 -19.33 -10.22
N GLN A 67 7.01 -20.15 -10.35
CA GLN A 67 6.92 -21.51 -10.86
C GLN A 67 6.56 -22.44 -9.70
N PHE A 68 5.47 -23.18 -9.84
CA PHE A 68 5.05 -24.16 -8.84
C PHE A 68 5.62 -25.54 -9.15
N GLY A 69 5.78 -26.36 -8.10
CA GLY A 69 6.08 -27.78 -8.22
C GLY A 69 4.83 -28.65 -8.41
N PRO A 70 5.00 -29.94 -8.78
CA PRO A 70 3.93 -30.95 -8.83
C PRO A 70 3.08 -30.95 -7.57
N GLY A 71 1.76 -30.78 -7.72
CA GLY A 71 0.80 -30.85 -6.63
C GLY A 71 0.94 -29.76 -5.55
N GLU A 72 1.81 -28.76 -5.77
CA GLU A 72 2.13 -27.74 -4.77
C GLU A 72 0.88 -26.92 -4.41
N ARG A 73 0.72 -26.65 -3.11
CA ARG A 73 -0.39 -25.88 -2.54
C ARG A 73 0.15 -24.70 -1.76
N PHE A 74 -0.42 -23.54 -2.01
CA PHE A 74 -0.01 -22.28 -1.39
C PHE A 74 -1.22 -21.36 -1.27
N GLY A 75 -1.29 -20.51 -0.24
CA GLY A 75 -2.44 -19.63 -0.08
C GLY A 75 -2.30 -18.63 1.03
N PHE A 76 -3.19 -17.65 1.00
CA PHE A 76 -3.25 -16.56 1.95
C PHE A 76 -4.68 -16.39 2.48
N PRO A 77 -4.85 -16.24 3.81
CA PRO A 77 -6.16 -16.08 4.42
C PRO A 77 -6.82 -14.73 4.09
N ARG A 78 -6.03 -13.70 3.75
CA ARG A 78 -6.51 -12.36 3.40
C ARG A 78 -5.43 -11.61 2.62
N VAL A 79 -5.78 -10.93 1.53
CA VAL A 79 -4.82 -10.16 0.73
C VAL A 79 -5.34 -8.72 0.56
N GLU A 80 -4.68 -7.74 1.18
CA GLU A 80 -5.10 -6.33 1.09
C GLU A 80 -4.40 -5.58 -0.03
N SER A 81 -4.81 -5.94 -1.23
CA SER A 81 -4.50 -5.28 -2.49
C SER A 81 -5.52 -5.74 -3.51
N ARG A 82 -5.74 -4.97 -4.56
CA ARG A 82 -6.22 -5.58 -5.81
C ARG A 82 -5.08 -6.39 -6.40
N MET A 83 -5.36 -7.62 -6.80
CA MET A 83 -4.35 -8.48 -7.41
C MET A 83 -4.74 -8.78 -8.84
N VAL A 84 -3.82 -8.57 -9.78
CA VAL A 84 -3.94 -9.12 -11.13
C VAL A 84 -3.06 -10.35 -11.19
N THR A 85 -3.63 -11.49 -11.57
CA THR A 85 -2.88 -12.73 -11.75
C THR A 85 -3.15 -13.34 -13.12
N TRP A 86 -2.09 -13.87 -13.74
CA TRP A 86 -2.13 -14.39 -15.09
C TRP A 86 -1.33 -15.68 -15.16
N CYS A 87 -1.95 -16.74 -15.69
CA CYS A 87 -1.27 -18.00 -15.93
C CYS A 87 -0.54 -17.97 -17.28
N ARG A 88 0.80 -18.09 -17.24
CA ARG A 88 1.65 -18.04 -18.45
C ARG A 88 1.91 -19.40 -19.08
N ALA A 89 1.95 -20.45 -18.26
CA ALA A 89 2.22 -21.82 -18.68
C ALA A 89 1.66 -22.80 -17.64
N GLY A 90 1.48 -24.05 -18.03
CA GLY A 90 0.98 -25.13 -17.17
C GLY A 90 -0.46 -24.94 -16.72
N ARG A 91 -0.88 -25.70 -15.70
CA ARG A 91 -2.27 -25.71 -15.24
C ARG A 91 -2.45 -25.96 -13.74
N GLY A 92 -3.62 -25.58 -13.24
CA GLY A 92 -4.05 -25.85 -11.86
C GLY A 92 -5.34 -25.11 -11.50
N GLU A 93 -5.56 -24.91 -10.21
CA GLU A 93 -6.76 -24.30 -9.65
C GLU A 93 -6.41 -23.18 -8.67
N ALA A 94 -7.22 -22.13 -8.66
CA ALA A 94 -7.29 -21.17 -7.56
C ALA A 94 -8.68 -21.20 -6.92
N ARG A 95 -8.74 -21.19 -5.58
CA ARG A 95 -9.96 -20.96 -4.81
C ARG A 95 -9.92 -19.57 -4.21
N VAL A 96 -10.75 -18.67 -4.73
CA VAL A 96 -10.85 -17.27 -4.28
C VAL A 96 -12.17 -17.07 -3.56
N ASN A 97 -12.12 -16.67 -2.29
CA ASN A 97 -13.31 -16.53 -1.44
C ASN A 97 -14.22 -17.77 -1.39
N GLY A 98 -13.65 -18.97 -1.63
CA GLY A 98 -14.40 -20.23 -1.69
C GLY A 98 -14.89 -20.62 -3.09
N VAL A 99 -14.87 -19.70 -4.06
CA VAL A 99 -15.20 -19.95 -5.46
C VAL A 99 -13.98 -20.50 -6.20
N ARG A 100 -14.19 -21.52 -7.03
CA ARG A 100 -13.14 -22.23 -7.75
C ARG A 100 -12.93 -21.66 -9.14
N TRP A 101 -11.67 -21.47 -9.53
CA TRP A 101 -11.23 -20.97 -10.83
C TRP A 101 -10.17 -21.89 -11.43
N SER A 102 -10.37 -22.27 -12.70
CA SER A 102 -9.36 -23.00 -13.46
C SER A 102 -8.30 -22.03 -13.97
N LEU A 103 -7.02 -22.33 -13.73
CA LEU A 103 -5.90 -21.55 -14.22
C LEU A 103 -5.17 -22.35 -15.29
N VAL A 104 -5.25 -21.85 -16.52
CA VAL A 104 -4.57 -22.38 -17.72
C VAL A 104 -3.99 -21.21 -18.51
N PRO A 105 -3.06 -21.43 -19.47
CA PRO A 105 -2.39 -20.34 -20.14
C PRO A 105 -3.37 -19.37 -20.79
N GLY A 106 -3.16 -18.07 -20.56
CA GLY A 106 -4.03 -17.02 -21.08
C GLY A 106 -5.15 -16.59 -20.13
N VAL A 107 -5.52 -17.38 -19.12
CA VAL A 107 -6.49 -16.96 -18.09
C VAL A 107 -5.88 -15.86 -17.22
N LEU A 108 -6.57 -14.73 -17.13
CA LEU A 108 -6.23 -13.59 -16.29
C LEU A 108 -7.39 -13.30 -15.33
N LEU A 109 -7.08 -13.17 -14.04
CA LEU A 109 -8.05 -12.82 -13.02
C LEU A 109 -7.65 -11.49 -12.38
N VAL A 110 -8.64 -10.64 -12.13
CA VAL A 110 -8.53 -9.49 -11.23
C VAL A 110 -9.28 -9.82 -9.94
N LEU A 111 -8.56 -9.79 -8.82
CA LEU A 111 -9.05 -10.20 -7.53
C LEU A 111 -9.34 -8.98 -6.66
N PRO A 112 -10.47 -8.99 -5.92
CA PRO A 112 -10.94 -7.85 -5.16
C PRO A 112 -10.08 -7.61 -3.91
N TRP A 113 -10.13 -6.42 -3.34
CA TRP A 113 -9.43 -6.14 -2.09
C TRP A 113 -9.88 -7.05 -0.94
N GLY A 114 -8.94 -7.51 -0.12
CA GLY A 114 -9.23 -8.32 1.08
C GLY A 114 -9.58 -9.78 0.80
N HIS A 115 -9.40 -10.25 -0.42
CA HIS A 115 -9.75 -11.62 -0.82
C HIS A 115 -8.92 -12.68 -0.06
N ARG A 116 -9.50 -13.88 0.08
CA ARG A 116 -8.79 -15.11 0.47
C ARG A 116 -8.47 -15.93 -0.77
N ILE A 117 -7.26 -16.46 -0.86
CA ILE A 117 -6.84 -17.26 -2.03
C ILE A 117 -6.06 -18.51 -1.64
N HIS A 118 -6.35 -19.62 -2.32
CA HIS A 118 -5.55 -20.85 -2.25
C HIS A 118 -5.33 -21.41 -3.65
N TYR A 119 -4.08 -21.69 -3.98
CA TYR A 119 -3.61 -22.29 -5.22
C TYR A 119 -3.39 -23.79 -5.04
N THR A 120 -3.63 -24.56 -6.10
CA THR A 120 -3.26 -25.97 -6.21
C THR A 120 -2.76 -26.23 -7.64
N ALA A 121 -1.48 -26.51 -7.79
CA ALA A 121 -0.87 -26.83 -9.08
C ALA A 121 -1.16 -28.28 -9.50
N ALA A 122 -1.20 -28.55 -10.80
CA ALA A 122 -1.32 -29.92 -11.30
C ALA A 122 -0.04 -30.74 -11.04
N GLU A 123 -0.19 -32.06 -10.94
CA GLU A 123 0.93 -33.00 -10.70
C GLU A 123 1.89 -33.09 -11.90
N VAL A 124 1.36 -33.12 -13.13
CA VAL A 124 2.16 -33.41 -14.33
C VAL A 124 2.64 -32.15 -15.06
N ASP A 125 1.99 -31.01 -14.82
CA ASP A 125 2.22 -29.77 -15.56
C ASP A 125 1.84 -28.55 -14.70
N PRO A 126 2.63 -28.26 -13.65
CA PRO A 126 2.33 -27.22 -12.69
C PRO A 126 2.48 -25.83 -13.32
N PHE A 127 1.59 -24.90 -12.96
CA PHE A 127 1.56 -23.58 -13.57
C PHE A 127 2.76 -22.68 -13.23
N LEU A 128 3.00 -21.74 -14.14
CA LEU A 128 3.78 -20.52 -13.92
C LEU A 128 2.80 -19.35 -13.81
N LEU A 129 2.70 -18.75 -12.63
CA LEU A 129 1.81 -17.62 -12.38
C LEU A 129 2.57 -16.31 -12.27
N VAL A 130 2.06 -15.28 -12.94
CA VAL A 130 2.38 -13.89 -12.66
C VAL A 130 1.37 -13.35 -11.66
N GLY A 131 1.84 -12.58 -10.69
CA GLY A 131 1.01 -11.86 -9.72
C GLY A 131 1.53 -10.44 -9.53
N VAL A 132 0.62 -9.47 -9.63
CA VAL A 132 0.91 -8.07 -9.32
C VAL A 132 -0.12 -7.52 -8.37
N HIS A 133 0.33 -6.74 -7.39
CA HIS A 133 -0.47 -6.25 -6.29
C HIS A 133 -0.53 -4.72 -6.30
N LEU A 134 -1.75 -4.20 -6.32
CA LEU A 134 -2.06 -2.80 -6.50
C LEU A 134 -2.79 -2.25 -5.27
N VAL A 135 -2.38 -1.06 -4.86
CA VAL A 135 -3.17 -0.20 -3.98
C VAL A 135 -3.71 0.96 -4.81
N PRO A 136 -5.01 0.95 -5.17
CA PRO A 136 -5.59 2.02 -5.99
C PRO A 136 -5.56 3.38 -5.30
N ARG A 137 -5.73 3.41 -3.98
CA ARG A 137 -5.71 4.64 -3.18
C ARG A 137 -4.71 4.53 -2.04
N HIS A 138 -3.59 5.23 -2.19
CA HIS A 138 -2.63 5.47 -1.12
C HIS A 138 -2.58 6.97 -0.81
N ASP A 139 -2.54 7.34 0.47
CA ASP A 139 -2.56 8.75 0.89
C ASP A 139 -1.18 9.40 0.79
N GLU A 140 -1.16 10.66 0.35
CA GLU A 140 0.03 11.50 0.38
C GLU A 140 0.55 11.68 1.80
N GLY A 141 1.87 11.76 1.97
CA GLY A 141 2.51 11.96 3.26
C GLY A 141 2.67 10.70 4.12
N PHE A 142 2.17 9.53 3.67
CA PHE A 142 2.47 8.24 4.28
C PHE A 142 3.60 7.51 3.53
N PRO A 143 4.46 6.75 4.23
CA PRO A 143 5.55 6.03 3.58
C PRO A 143 5.03 4.97 2.60
N LEU A 144 5.58 4.97 1.40
CA LEU A 144 5.27 3.98 0.38
C LEU A 144 6.18 2.75 0.52
N GLU A 145 5.79 1.84 1.42
CA GLU A 145 6.50 0.57 1.56
C GLU A 145 5.91 -0.52 0.65
N PRO A 146 6.71 -1.12 -0.26
CA PRO A 146 6.27 -2.11 -1.25
C PRO A 146 6.11 -3.50 -0.63
N THR A 147 5.12 -3.63 0.25
CA THR A 147 4.73 -4.90 0.87
C THR A 147 3.22 -5.03 0.89
N VAL A 148 2.75 -6.25 0.69
CA VAL A 148 1.33 -6.59 0.59
C VAL A 148 0.90 -7.31 1.87
N PRO A 149 -0.16 -6.86 2.55
CA PRO A 149 -0.74 -7.60 3.65
C PRO A 149 -1.36 -8.91 3.17
N HIS A 150 -0.81 -10.04 3.64
CA HIS A 150 -1.26 -11.39 3.29
C HIS A 150 -1.95 -12.13 4.45
N ASP A 151 -2.10 -11.46 5.59
CA ASP A 151 -2.86 -11.92 6.73
C ASP A 151 -3.35 -10.72 7.57
N PRO A 152 -4.38 -10.90 8.42
CA PRO A 152 -4.92 -9.81 9.23
C PRO A 152 -3.94 -9.18 10.23
N ASN A 153 -2.83 -9.85 10.58
CA ASN A 153 -1.86 -9.33 11.55
C ASN A 153 -0.70 -8.59 10.88
N HIS A 154 -0.65 -8.55 9.54
CA HIS A 154 0.38 -7.80 8.83
C HIS A 154 0.30 -6.31 9.20
N ARG A 155 1.44 -5.64 9.43
CA ARG A 155 1.49 -4.25 9.96
C ARG A 155 0.73 -3.20 9.15
N TYR A 156 0.51 -3.46 7.86
CA TYR A 156 -0.28 -2.59 6.98
C TYR A 156 -1.70 -3.08 6.69
N ALA A 157 -2.13 -4.19 7.29
CA ALA A 157 -3.51 -4.63 7.21
C ALA A 157 -4.44 -3.59 7.86
N GLY A 158 -5.55 -3.26 7.22
CA GLY A 158 -6.56 -2.30 7.69
C GLY A 158 -6.09 -0.84 7.72
N CYS A 159 -4.93 -0.51 7.15
CA CYS A 159 -4.42 0.86 7.17
C CYS A 159 -5.30 1.79 6.34
N ARG A 160 -5.88 2.83 6.96
CA ARG A 160 -6.75 3.80 6.27
C ARG A 160 -6.11 4.49 5.05
N TRP A 161 -4.78 4.60 5.06
CA TRP A 161 -3.96 5.23 4.02
C TRP A 161 -3.55 4.27 2.90
N ARG A 162 -3.99 3.01 2.94
CA ARG A 162 -3.93 2.04 1.83
C ARG A 162 -5.31 1.41 1.69
N ARG A 163 -6.04 1.79 0.65
CA ARG A 163 -7.41 1.31 0.47
C ARG A 163 -7.68 0.96 -0.97
N ASP A 164 -8.71 0.17 -1.14
CA ASP A 164 -9.31 -0.02 -2.45
C ASP A 164 -9.85 1.32 -2.98
N GLY A 165 -10.20 1.35 -4.25
CA GLY A 165 -10.76 2.54 -4.86
C GLY A 165 -11.09 2.34 -6.32
N GLU A 166 -11.12 3.44 -7.05
CA GLU A 166 -11.48 3.43 -8.46
C GLU A 166 -10.48 2.63 -9.32
N PRO A 167 -10.98 1.99 -10.41
CA PRO A 167 -12.40 1.88 -10.77
C PRO A 167 -13.14 0.91 -9.85
N ASP A 168 -14.42 1.09 -9.55
CA ASP A 168 -15.15 0.05 -8.81
C ASP A 168 -15.34 -1.21 -9.67
N LEU A 169 -14.66 -2.30 -9.29
CA LEU A 169 -14.80 -3.63 -9.92
C LEU A 169 -15.67 -4.57 -9.07
N GLY A 170 -16.29 -4.04 -8.02
CA GLY A 170 -17.04 -4.78 -7.03
C GLY A 170 -16.17 -5.69 -6.15
N THR A 171 -16.84 -6.58 -5.42
CA THR A 171 -16.21 -7.54 -4.49
C THR A 171 -16.03 -8.93 -5.10
N GLN A 172 -16.31 -9.07 -6.39
CA GLN A 172 -16.23 -10.35 -7.11
C GLN A 172 -14.90 -10.46 -7.87
N VAL A 173 -14.54 -11.69 -8.21
CA VAL A 173 -13.41 -11.92 -9.12
C VAL A 173 -13.87 -11.58 -10.54
N VAL A 174 -13.08 -10.74 -11.21
CA VAL A 174 -13.26 -10.47 -12.64
C VAL A 174 -12.36 -11.41 -13.41
N ALA A 175 -12.95 -12.24 -14.27
CA ALA A 175 -12.22 -13.14 -15.14
C ALA A 175 -12.19 -12.62 -16.58
N THR A 176 -11.01 -12.66 -17.19
CA THR A 176 -10.78 -12.29 -18.59
C THR A 176 -9.61 -13.11 -19.15
N THR A 177 -9.11 -12.76 -20.33
CA THR A 177 -7.92 -13.35 -20.92
C THR A 177 -6.84 -12.30 -21.16
N ALA A 178 -5.59 -12.74 -21.26
CA ALA A 178 -4.47 -11.88 -21.64
C ALA A 178 -4.68 -11.25 -23.03
N ASP A 179 -5.36 -11.94 -23.95
CA ASP A 179 -5.65 -11.41 -25.29
C ASP A 179 -6.76 -10.36 -25.27
N ALA A 180 -7.75 -10.51 -24.38
CA ALA A 180 -8.83 -9.55 -24.22
C ALA A 180 -8.42 -8.31 -23.39
N ALA A 181 -7.40 -8.44 -22.54
CA ALA A 181 -6.82 -7.36 -21.73
C ALA A 181 -5.29 -7.32 -21.88
N PRO A 182 -4.76 -7.02 -23.08
CA PRO A 182 -3.34 -7.10 -23.38
C PRO A 182 -2.51 -6.08 -22.60
N GLY A 183 -3.05 -4.89 -22.31
CA GLY A 183 -2.38 -3.87 -21.51
C GLY A 183 -2.08 -4.36 -20.09
N LEU A 184 -3.06 -4.95 -19.40
CA LEU A 184 -2.87 -5.58 -18.08
C LEU A 184 -1.80 -6.66 -18.09
N ALA A 185 -1.80 -7.54 -19.10
CA ALA A 185 -0.81 -8.62 -19.21
C ALA A 185 0.60 -8.07 -19.46
N GLN A 186 0.75 -7.11 -20.37
CA GLN A 186 2.04 -6.49 -20.72
C GLN A 186 2.62 -5.69 -19.56
N LEU A 187 1.82 -4.84 -18.91
CA LEU A 187 2.24 -4.08 -17.73
C LEU A 187 2.62 -5.01 -16.57
N SER A 188 1.87 -6.09 -16.35
CA SER A 188 2.20 -7.07 -15.32
C SER A 188 3.54 -7.74 -15.59
N ALA A 189 3.79 -8.17 -16.84
CA ALA A 189 5.07 -8.78 -17.23
C ALA A 189 6.24 -7.80 -17.10
N TYR A 190 6.04 -6.54 -17.51
CA TYR A 190 7.04 -5.49 -17.35
C TYR A 190 7.34 -5.21 -15.87
N ALA A 191 6.31 -5.12 -15.02
CA ALA A 191 6.49 -4.93 -13.59
C ALA A 191 7.28 -6.08 -12.95
N VAL A 192 7.04 -7.33 -13.36
CA VAL A 192 7.85 -8.47 -12.88
C VAL A 192 9.34 -8.27 -13.21
N GLU A 193 9.66 -7.82 -14.43
CA GLU A 193 11.04 -7.55 -14.82
C GLU A 193 11.66 -6.40 -14.01
N VAL A 194 10.88 -5.35 -13.73
CA VAL A 194 11.31 -4.23 -12.88
C VAL A 194 11.65 -4.74 -11.47
N TRP A 195 10.79 -5.55 -10.85
CA TRP A 195 11.05 -6.15 -9.53
C TRP A 195 12.20 -7.16 -9.53
N ARG A 196 12.39 -7.90 -10.63
CA ARG A 196 13.51 -8.85 -10.78
C ARG A 196 14.86 -8.14 -10.75
N ARG A 197 14.93 -6.90 -11.25
CA ARG A 197 16.15 -6.08 -11.24
C ARG A 197 16.48 -5.49 -9.86
N GLY A 198 15.53 -5.51 -8.92
CA GLY A 198 15.72 -5.01 -7.57
C GLY A 198 14.51 -4.25 -7.05
N THR A 199 14.69 -3.52 -5.95
CA THR A 199 13.63 -2.68 -5.38
C THR A 199 13.38 -1.47 -6.28
N PRO A 200 12.17 -1.30 -6.84
CA PRO A 200 11.87 -0.18 -7.71
C PRO A 200 11.83 1.14 -6.92
N SER A 201 12.12 2.25 -7.60
CA SER A 201 11.94 3.58 -7.02
C SER A 201 10.46 3.86 -6.72
N GLU A 202 10.19 4.75 -5.77
CA GLU A 202 8.82 5.21 -5.52
C GLU A 202 8.17 5.78 -6.79
N ALA A 203 8.90 6.57 -7.58
CA ALA A 203 8.40 7.10 -8.85
C ALA A 203 7.96 5.97 -9.81
N SER A 204 8.73 4.88 -9.89
CA SER A 204 8.37 3.70 -10.69
C SER A 204 7.15 2.98 -10.14
N ILE A 205 7.05 2.81 -8.82
CA ILE A 205 5.90 2.20 -8.14
C ILE A 205 4.61 2.98 -8.44
N ARG A 206 4.68 4.31 -8.36
CA ARG A 206 3.54 5.21 -8.63
C ARG A 206 3.15 5.17 -10.10
N ALA A 207 4.11 5.33 -11.00
CA ALA A 207 3.84 5.31 -12.45
C ALA A 207 3.20 3.99 -12.89
N LEU A 208 3.74 2.85 -12.44
CA LEU A 208 3.15 1.54 -12.71
C LEU A 208 1.77 1.37 -12.07
N GLY A 209 1.60 1.88 -10.84
CA GLY A 209 0.30 1.88 -10.17
C GLY A 209 -0.76 2.64 -10.98
N THR A 210 -0.41 3.84 -11.48
CA THR A 210 -1.31 4.67 -12.29
C THR A 210 -1.67 3.97 -13.60
N MET A 211 -0.69 3.44 -14.34
CA MET A 211 -0.96 2.73 -15.59
C MET A 211 -1.83 1.48 -15.38
N MET A 212 -1.61 0.75 -14.28
CA MET A 212 -2.44 -0.42 -13.94
C MET A 212 -3.88 -0.03 -13.59
N VAL A 213 -4.09 1.07 -12.85
CA VAL A 213 -5.45 1.59 -12.56
C VAL A 213 -6.16 2.01 -13.85
N ASP A 214 -5.45 2.64 -14.79
CA ASP A 214 -6.03 3.06 -16.07
C ASP A 214 -6.51 1.86 -16.90
N GLU A 215 -5.69 0.81 -17.02
CA GLU A 215 -6.07 -0.44 -17.68
C GLU A 215 -7.25 -1.14 -17.00
N LEU A 216 -7.28 -1.16 -15.66
CA LEU A 216 -8.43 -1.68 -14.92
C LEU A 216 -9.69 -0.85 -15.18
N THR A 217 -9.54 0.45 -15.39
CA THR A 217 -10.66 1.36 -15.67
C THR A 217 -11.25 1.06 -17.04
N GLY A 218 -10.40 0.87 -18.06
CA GLY A 218 -10.82 0.40 -19.37
C GLY A 218 -11.56 -0.94 -19.31
N LEU A 219 -11.07 -1.89 -18.51
CA LEU A 219 -11.73 -3.18 -18.31
C LEU A 219 -13.12 -3.03 -17.64
N ALA A 220 -13.23 -2.16 -16.62
CA ALA A 220 -14.50 -1.88 -15.96
C ALA A 220 -15.56 -1.36 -16.95
N TYR A 221 -15.18 -0.41 -17.81
CA TYR A 221 -16.05 0.11 -18.86
C TYR A 221 -16.52 -0.97 -19.84
N GLN A 222 -15.61 -1.85 -20.28
CA GLN A 222 -15.94 -2.95 -21.18
C GLN A 222 -16.93 -3.93 -20.55
N LEU A 223 -16.80 -4.21 -19.25
CA LEU A 223 -17.71 -5.10 -18.53
C LEU A 223 -19.10 -4.48 -18.38
N ALA A 224 -19.17 -3.21 -17.99
CA ALA A 224 -20.42 -2.46 -17.87
C ALA A 224 -21.18 -2.39 -19.21
N ALA A 225 -20.46 -2.20 -20.32
CA ALA A 225 -21.04 -2.19 -21.66
C ALA A 225 -21.64 -3.55 -22.07
N ARG A 226 -21.14 -4.68 -21.54
CA ARG A 226 -21.61 -6.03 -21.86
C ARG A 226 -22.82 -6.46 -21.05
N THR A 227 -22.98 -5.96 -19.83
CA THR A 227 -24.09 -6.31 -18.93
C THR A 227 -25.39 -5.56 -19.23
N GLY A 228 -25.39 -4.61 -20.16
CA GLY A 228 -26.59 -3.88 -20.58
C GLY A 228 -27.16 -2.93 -19.52
N ASP A 229 -26.49 -2.78 -18.39
CA ASP A 229 -26.89 -1.89 -17.30
C ASP A 229 -26.29 -0.50 -17.55
N GLN A 230 -27.07 0.37 -18.22
CA GLN A 230 -26.73 1.79 -18.42
C GLN A 230 -26.90 2.65 -17.15
N ALA A 231 -26.81 2.06 -15.95
CA ALA A 231 -26.83 2.80 -14.69
C ALA A 231 -25.42 3.27 -14.29
N GLY A 232 -24.98 4.35 -14.92
CA GLY A 232 -24.13 5.38 -14.31
C GLY A 232 -22.85 4.97 -13.58
N TYR A 233 -21.79 4.64 -14.32
CA TYR A 233 -20.43 4.92 -13.85
C TYR A 233 -20.04 6.32 -14.32
N ALA A 234 -20.06 7.29 -13.41
CA ALA A 234 -19.37 8.55 -13.61
C ALA A 234 -17.87 8.22 -13.64
N GLY A 235 -17.23 8.40 -14.81
CA GLY A 235 -15.78 8.54 -14.86
C GLY A 235 -15.30 9.63 -13.89
N PRO A 236 -13.99 9.88 -13.76
CA PRO A 236 -13.45 10.81 -12.76
C PRO A 236 -14.22 12.14 -12.78
N ALA A 237 -15.10 12.33 -11.80
CA ALA A 237 -16.01 13.45 -11.80
C ALA A 237 -15.32 14.67 -11.17
N GLY A 238 -15.10 15.80 -11.86
CA GLY A 238 -15.32 16.07 -13.27
C GLY A 238 -16.70 15.70 -13.81
N PHE A 239 -17.78 16.03 -13.09
CA PHE A 239 -19.22 15.81 -13.40
C PHE A 239 -19.98 14.67 -12.67
N GLY A 240 -20.59 15.04 -11.53
CA GLY A 240 -22.01 14.86 -11.12
C GLY A 240 -22.76 13.50 -11.10
N GLY A 241 -23.34 13.16 -9.94
CA GLY A 241 -24.61 12.40 -9.79
C GLY A 241 -24.64 11.35 -8.66
N GLY A 242 -25.52 11.50 -7.64
CA GLY A 242 -25.67 10.65 -6.43
C GLY A 242 -26.28 9.25 -6.65
N VAL A 243 -26.60 8.38 -5.68
CA VAL A 243 -27.01 8.46 -4.25
C VAL A 243 -26.91 7.06 -3.60
N GLY A 244 -26.87 6.96 -2.25
CA GLY A 244 -27.37 5.79 -1.50
C GLY A 244 -26.46 5.24 -0.40
N GLY A 245 -26.83 5.46 0.87
CA GLY A 245 -26.02 5.14 2.06
C GLY A 245 -26.25 3.77 2.72
N GLY A 246 -25.45 3.50 3.77
CA GLY A 246 -25.60 2.37 4.69
C GLY A 246 -24.43 2.27 5.67
N SER A 247 -24.68 2.53 6.96
CA SER A 247 -23.72 2.51 8.08
C SER A 247 -22.91 1.22 8.25
N SER A 248 -21.66 1.33 8.74
CA SER A 248 -21.09 0.37 9.72
C SER A 248 -19.84 0.95 10.40
N ASP A 249 -19.75 0.71 11.71
CA ASP A 249 -18.72 1.17 12.63
C ASP A 249 -17.28 0.98 12.13
N THR A 250 -16.54 2.08 12.06
CA THR A 250 -15.09 2.09 11.76
C THR A 250 -14.31 1.96 13.08
N CYS A 251 -13.65 0.82 13.29
CA CYS A 251 -12.72 0.66 14.41
C CYS A 251 -11.43 1.45 14.11
N VAL A 252 -11.24 2.59 14.79
CA VAL A 252 -10.02 3.43 14.70
C VAL A 252 -9.01 2.97 15.74
N VAL A 253 -7.79 2.64 15.29
CA VAL A 253 -6.67 2.33 16.20
C VAL A 253 -6.28 3.60 16.99
N PRO A 254 -6.24 3.57 18.34
CA PRO A 254 -5.97 4.74 19.15
C PRO A 254 -4.57 5.32 18.91
N ASP A 255 -4.44 6.65 18.95
CA ASP A 255 -3.18 7.35 18.70
C ASP A 255 -2.06 6.94 19.66
N GLU A 256 -2.40 6.57 20.90
CA GLU A 256 -1.43 6.03 21.87
C GLU A 256 -0.80 4.73 21.38
N LEU A 257 -1.59 3.83 20.78
CA LEU A 257 -1.09 2.56 20.26
C LEU A 257 -0.22 2.83 19.03
N ARG A 258 -0.65 3.74 18.14
CA ARG A 258 0.11 4.16 16.95
C ARG A 258 1.50 4.72 17.31
N ARG A 259 1.61 5.53 18.37
CA ARG A 259 2.91 6.02 18.88
C ARG A 259 3.83 4.89 19.30
N VAL A 260 3.30 3.88 19.97
CA VAL A 260 4.08 2.70 20.39
C VAL A 260 4.56 1.88 19.20
N LEU A 261 3.73 1.65 18.19
CA LEU A 261 4.14 0.90 17.00
C LEU A 261 5.27 1.60 16.25
N ALA A 262 5.16 2.92 16.05
CA ALA A 262 6.21 3.73 15.42
C ALA A 262 7.49 3.74 16.26
N TYR A 263 7.39 3.89 17.58
CA TYR A 263 8.54 3.86 18.48
C TYR A 263 9.29 2.52 18.37
N VAL A 264 8.58 1.40 18.43
CA VAL A 264 9.19 0.08 18.31
C VAL A 264 9.94 -0.08 17.00
N GLU A 265 9.37 0.36 15.86
CA GLU A 265 9.98 0.21 14.53
C GLU A 265 11.38 0.86 14.44
N HIS A 266 11.55 2.03 15.05
CA HIS A 266 12.84 2.72 15.10
C HIS A 266 13.79 2.17 16.17
N HIS A 267 13.27 1.45 17.17
CA HIS A 267 14.03 0.95 18.33
C HIS A 267 14.03 -0.59 18.41
N LEU A 268 13.81 -1.29 17.29
CA LEU A 268 13.72 -2.77 17.27
C LEU A 268 14.99 -3.45 17.78
N ALA A 269 16.15 -2.81 17.60
CA ALA A 269 17.45 -3.29 18.06
C ALA A 269 17.65 -3.10 19.57
N ASP A 270 16.86 -2.25 20.20
CA ASP A 270 17.02 -1.87 21.61
C ASP A 270 16.28 -2.82 22.54
N ARG A 271 16.58 -2.74 23.84
CA ARG A 271 15.88 -3.52 24.87
C ARG A 271 14.51 -2.88 25.15
N LEU A 272 13.49 -3.37 24.45
CA LEU A 272 12.10 -2.95 24.66
C LEU A 272 11.44 -3.74 25.81
N THR A 273 10.68 -3.04 26.65
CA THR A 273 9.89 -3.65 27.74
C THR A 273 8.45 -3.14 27.67
N VAL A 274 7.49 -3.91 28.17
CA VAL A 274 6.08 -3.49 28.21
C VAL A 274 5.92 -2.17 28.97
N ALA A 275 6.69 -1.95 30.03
CA ALA A 275 6.69 -0.71 30.79
C ALA A 275 7.14 0.49 29.95
N GLY A 276 8.27 0.39 29.25
CA GLY A 276 8.75 1.47 28.38
C GLY A 276 7.82 1.74 27.19
N LEU A 277 7.20 0.70 26.63
CA LEU A 277 6.18 0.88 25.60
C LEU A 277 4.92 1.56 26.15
N ALA A 278 4.56 1.31 27.40
CA ALA A 278 3.39 1.92 28.02
C ALA A 278 3.61 3.42 28.30
N GLU A 279 4.83 3.79 28.69
CA GLU A 279 5.27 5.19 28.80
C GLU A 279 5.15 5.93 27.46
N VAL A 280 5.59 5.32 26.35
CA VAL A 280 5.44 5.89 25.00
C VAL A 280 3.97 6.10 24.61
N ALA A 281 3.09 5.17 25.01
CA ALA A 281 1.66 5.34 24.82
C ALA A 281 1.05 6.43 25.72
N GLY A 282 1.66 6.75 26.86
CA GLY A 282 1.06 7.55 27.91
C GLY A 282 -0.05 6.80 28.65
N CYS A 283 0.05 5.48 28.78
CA CYS A 283 -0.93 4.65 29.50
C CYS A 283 -0.27 3.59 30.39
N SER A 284 -1.05 2.85 31.17
CA SER A 284 -0.52 1.74 31.98
C SER A 284 -0.24 0.50 31.13
N GLY A 285 0.68 -0.36 31.59
CA GLY A 285 1.04 -1.60 30.88
C GLY A 285 -0.15 -2.56 30.66
N ALA A 286 -1.12 -2.57 31.57
CA ALA A 286 -2.35 -3.35 31.41
C ALA A 286 -3.26 -2.77 30.31
N THR A 287 -3.38 -1.45 30.24
CA THR A 287 -4.14 -0.77 29.17
C THR A 287 -3.44 -0.94 27.82
N LEU A 288 -2.11 -0.85 27.78
CA LEU A 288 -1.34 -1.16 26.59
C LEU A 288 -1.59 -2.60 26.12
N SER A 289 -1.49 -3.57 27.03
CA SER A 289 -1.69 -4.99 26.69
C SER A 289 -3.10 -5.27 26.19
N ARG A 290 -4.13 -4.70 26.84
CA ARG A 290 -5.52 -4.78 26.35
C ARG A 290 -5.68 -4.17 24.97
N ARG A 291 -5.06 -3.02 24.70
CA ARG A 291 -5.11 -2.39 23.37
C ARG A 291 -4.37 -3.22 22.32
N PHE A 292 -3.21 -3.78 22.66
CA PHE A 292 -2.52 -4.72 21.79
C PHE A 292 -3.36 -5.97 21.51
N ASP A 293 -4.12 -6.47 22.49
CA ASP A 293 -5.03 -7.60 22.29
C ASP A 293 -6.27 -7.23 21.46
N THR A 294 -6.89 -6.09 21.77
CA THR A 294 -8.10 -5.58 21.08
C THR A 294 -7.84 -5.21 19.62
N TYR A 295 -6.71 -4.56 19.34
CA TYR A 295 -6.42 -3.98 18.02
C TYR A 295 -5.42 -4.81 17.20
N LEU A 296 -4.55 -5.60 17.85
CA LEU A 296 -3.49 -6.35 17.17
C LEU A 296 -3.53 -7.85 17.49
N HIS A 297 -4.45 -8.31 18.34
CA HIS A 297 -4.61 -9.71 18.78
C HIS A 297 -3.29 -10.38 19.19
N ARG A 298 -2.41 -9.60 19.82
CA ARG A 298 -1.07 -10.02 20.25
C ARG A 298 -0.73 -9.36 21.57
N SER A 299 0.24 -9.91 22.28
CA SER A 299 0.88 -9.17 23.39
C SER A 299 1.87 -8.14 22.83
N PRO A 300 2.16 -7.03 23.55
CA PRO A 300 3.12 -6.03 23.09
C PRO A 300 4.49 -6.63 22.74
N MET A 301 5.01 -7.55 23.57
CA MET A 301 6.28 -8.22 23.30
C MET A 301 6.18 -9.27 22.20
N GLY A 302 5.03 -9.93 22.04
CA GLY A 302 4.78 -10.84 20.92
C GLY A 302 4.86 -10.12 19.58
N TRP A 303 4.30 -8.91 19.51
CA TRP A 303 4.36 -8.05 18.33
C TRP A 303 5.77 -7.51 18.07
N VAL A 304 6.51 -7.07 19.10
CA VAL A 304 7.93 -6.69 18.95
C VAL A 304 8.75 -7.84 18.35
N LEU A 305 8.53 -9.08 18.82
CA LEU A 305 9.23 -10.24 18.27
C LEU A 305 8.92 -10.46 16.77
N ASP A 306 7.67 -10.26 16.35
CA ASP A 306 7.28 -10.37 14.93
C ASP A 306 8.01 -9.36 14.05
N GLN A 307 8.04 -8.11 14.48
CA GLN A 307 8.75 -7.04 13.77
C GLN A 307 10.26 -7.33 13.66
N ARG A 308 10.87 -7.90 14.71
CA ARG A 308 12.28 -8.30 14.69
C ARG A 308 12.56 -9.44 13.71
N ILE A 309 11.64 -10.41 13.59
CA ILE A 309 11.76 -11.52 12.63
C ILE A 309 11.63 -11.00 11.20
N GLU A 310 10.70 -10.09 10.92
CA GLU A 310 10.54 -9.53 9.58
C GLU A 310 11.78 -8.75 9.13
N ARG A 311 12.35 -7.92 10.02
CA ARG A 311 13.64 -7.25 9.77
C ARG A 311 14.77 -8.27 9.55
N ALA A 312 14.77 -9.38 10.29
CA ALA A 312 15.77 -10.43 10.13
C ALA A 312 15.67 -11.11 8.76
N ARG A 313 14.45 -11.39 8.25
CA ARG A 313 14.24 -11.93 6.89
C ARG A 313 14.85 -11.00 5.85
N GLY A 314 14.59 -9.70 5.95
CA GLY A 314 15.19 -8.68 5.09
C GLY A 314 16.73 -8.76 5.10
N LEU A 315 17.35 -8.72 6.28
CA LEU A 315 18.80 -8.77 6.42
C LEU A 315 19.42 -10.09 5.95
N LEU A 316 18.77 -11.23 6.21
CA LEU A 316 19.25 -12.54 5.75
C LEU A 316 19.26 -12.64 4.22
N ARG A 317 18.33 -11.97 3.54
CA ARG A 317 18.21 -11.95 2.08
C ARG A 317 19.20 -10.99 1.43
N THR A 318 19.31 -9.77 1.96
CA THR A 318 20.02 -8.68 1.27
C THR A 318 21.48 -8.52 1.70
N THR A 319 21.91 -9.17 2.79
CA THR A 319 23.25 -8.96 3.34
C THR A 319 24.04 -10.26 3.52
N PRO A 320 25.38 -10.20 3.53
CA PRO A 320 26.23 -11.34 3.85
C PRO A 320 26.39 -11.58 5.36
N LEU A 321 25.76 -10.79 6.22
CA LEU A 321 25.91 -10.86 7.69
C LEU A 321 25.68 -12.27 8.21
N THR A 322 26.41 -12.71 9.24
CA THR A 322 26.18 -14.01 9.88
C THR A 322 24.82 -14.03 10.61
N VAL A 323 24.27 -15.22 10.85
CA VAL A 323 23.01 -15.37 11.61
C VAL A 323 23.10 -14.70 12.99
N ALA A 324 24.24 -14.80 13.67
CA ALA A 324 24.48 -14.13 14.94
C ALA A 324 24.52 -12.60 14.81
N GLN A 325 25.10 -12.07 13.73
CA GLN A 325 25.10 -10.62 13.48
C GLN A 325 23.68 -10.11 13.16
N VAL A 326 22.89 -10.86 12.38
CA VAL A 326 21.49 -10.52 12.12
C VAL A 326 20.66 -10.55 13.39
N ALA A 327 20.83 -11.58 14.23
CA ALA A 327 20.16 -11.66 15.52
C ALA A 327 20.38 -10.40 16.37
N ARG A 328 21.64 -9.99 16.54
CA ARG A 328 21.99 -8.78 17.30
C ARG A 328 21.40 -7.50 16.70
N ARG A 329 21.45 -7.34 15.36
CA ARG A 329 20.89 -6.17 14.66
C ARG A 329 19.36 -6.10 14.70
N CYS A 330 18.70 -7.21 15.01
CA CYS A 330 17.27 -7.28 15.25
C CYS A 330 16.93 -7.30 16.74
N GLY A 331 17.86 -6.95 17.64
CA GLY A 331 17.61 -6.82 19.07
C GLY A 331 17.50 -8.14 19.84
N PHE A 332 17.96 -9.26 19.26
CA PHE A 332 18.12 -10.51 19.98
C PHE A 332 19.50 -10.57 20.63
N ALA A 333 19.54 -10.73 21.96
CA ALA A 333 20.78 -10.93 22.70
C ALA A 333 21.40 -12.32 22.44
N ASP A 334 20.55 -13.32 22.19
CA ASP A 334 20.94 -14.72 22.02
C ASP A 334 20.55 -15.24 20.62
N ALA A 335 21.53 -15.78 19.88
CA ALA A 335 21.36 -16.28 18.51
C ALA A 335 20.59 -17.60 18.43
N ASN A 336 20.62 -18.44 19.48
CA ASN A 336 19.85 -19.67 19.58
C ASN A 336 18.38 -19.37 19.86
N TYR A 337 18.11 -18.43 20.77
CA TYR A 337 16.77 -17.91 21.02
C TYR A 337 16.19 -17.28 19.76
N PHE A 338 16.97 -16.44 19.06
CA PHE A 338 16.60 -15.92 17.74
C PHE A 338 16.25 -17.04 16.75
N SER A 339 17.12 -18.05 16.61
CA SER A 339 16.91 -19.12 15.64
C SER A 339 15.65 -19.95 15.93
N ARG A 340 15.33 -20.15 17.21
CA ARG A 340 14.08 -20.80 17.64
C ARG A 340 12.88 -19.94 17.25
N ILE A 341 12.83 -18.66 17.67
CA ILE A 341 11.71 -17.77 17.35
C ILE A 341 11.56 -17.59 15.83
N PHE A 342 12.66 -17.46 15.10
CA PHE A 342 12.65 -17.34 13.65
C PHE A 342 12.05 -18.60 12.99
N ARG A 343 12.43 -19.79 13.45
CA ARG A 343 11.84 -21.04 12.95
C ARG A 343 10.36 -21.13 13.31
N ASP A 344 9.99 -20.80 14.54
CA ASP A 344 8.60 -20.89 15.00
C ASP A 344 7.69 -19.95 14.19
N ARG A 345 8.19 -18.78 13.76
CA ARG A 345 7.43 -17.79 12.97
C ARG A 345 7.50 -18.00 11.45
N THR A 346 8.57 -18.59 10.92
CA THR A 346 8.78 -18.72 9.46
C THR A 346 8.74 -20.17 8.95
N GLY A 347 8.61 -21.14 9.85
CA GLY A 347 8.65 -22.58 9.57
C GLY A 347 10.04 -23.14 9.26
N ARG A 348 11.10 -22.32 9.20
CA ARG A 348 12.46 -22.76 8.85
C ARG A 348 13.54 -22.03 9.65
N PRO A 349 14.68 -22.67 9.98
CA PRO A 349 15.77 -21.98 10.66
C PRO A 349 16.44 -20.93 9.74
N PRO A 350 17.04 -19.86 10.31
CA PRO A 350 17.60 -18.74 9.55
C PRO A 350 18.59 -19.11 8.44
N THR A 351 19.45 -20.11 8.70
CA THR A 351 20.45 -20.60 7.73
C THR A 351 19.79 -21.29 6.53
N ALA A 352 18.81 -22.15 6.79
CA ALA A 352 18.06 -22.85 5.74
C ALA A 352 17.19 -21.88 4.94
N TRP A 353 16.60 -20.88 5.62
CA TRP A 353 15.87 -19.80 4.97
C TRP A 353 16.77 -19.03 4.01
N ARG A 354 17.95 -18.55 4.47
CA ARG A 354 18.92 -17.85 3.62
C ARG A 354 19.38 -18.67 2.41
N ARG A 355 19.67 -19.95 2.61
CA ARG A 355 20.13 -20.82 1.50
C ARG A 355 19.08 -20.91 0.40
N ARG A 356 17.79 -21.02 0.78
CA ARG A 356 16.69 -21.07 -0.18
C ARG A 356 16.58 -19.78 -0.98
N GLU A 357 16.62 -18.63 -0.31
CA GLU A 357 16.47 -17.31 -0.94
C GLU A 357 17.68 -16.90 -1.80
N ARG A 358 18.79 -17.63 -1.75
CA ARG A 358 19.96 -17.43 -2.64
C ARG A 358 19.98 -18.38 -3.83
N LEU A 359 19.15 -19.42 -3.81
CA LEU A 359 18.98 -20.38 -4.91
C LEU A 359 17.80 -20.00 -5.82
N LEU A 360 17.03 -18.99 -5.41
CA LEU A 360 16.00 -18.31 -6.16
C LEU A 360 16.55 -16.95 -6.59
#